data_AF-A0A7S2K1H8-F1
#
_entry.id   AF-A0A7S2K1H8-F1
#
_cell.length_a   1.000
_cell.length_b   1.000
_cell.length_c   1.000
_cell.angle_alpha   90.00
_cell.angle_beta   90.00
_cell.angle_gamma   90.00
#
_symmetry.space_group_name_H-M   'P 1'
#
loop_
_entity.id
_entity.type
_entity.pdbx_description
1 polymer ?
#
loop_
_entity_poly.entity_id
_entity_poly.type
_entity_poly.pdbx_seq_one_letter_code
_entity_poly.pdbx_strand_id
1 'polypeptide(L)'
;ETLREWREELFSFFDTWGTHYVRSADLGARFGRVTYLSRQGVKRLEEKNVSATVAAQTAGLAALVASAGGKFEADHTQKVHEDFVKATTEQHQISLGPVPQDVNLNDNSQAVAKWAEEAMKYPLPLKYRMKLICEFFDEPWFHCEKWLSSYCEARLPTWSKTNPHATCKPKSRPPVLVPKSKDCFGTPPNCCAGGLPGATGTKVHETVVEFQLFPTTLGEHDAIQATWTSDTCFVPPGQPFGGAGQRGLWSTGNTIHMSVGHKNWRIPGDFSEGLEVKNLLGPSGGTTYLPEKLYFFFVGNLTLHYTPEGKATRTAKFSKFRLGMGRRWMFWDSGWIGSPRCISADSKSVLLECQADDDSWWQFRGKGWRFPHAFLVYPFKEVA
;
A
#
# COMPACT_ATOMS: atom_id res chain seq x y z
N GLU A 1 10.05 20.88 -38.32
CA GLU A 1 10.90 21.46 -37.26
C GLU A 1 10.17 21.74 -35.95
N THR A 2 9.03 22.42 -35.99
CA THR A 2 8.29 22.91 -34.80
C THR A 2 8.10 21.91 -33.65
N LEU A 3 7.65 20.67 -33.90
CA LEU A 3 7.41 19.70 -32.81
C LEU A 3 8.68 19.23 -32.08
N ARG A 4 9.84 19.24 -32.75
CA ARG A 4 11.12 18.85 -32.15
C ARG A 4 11.69 19.99 -31.30
N GLU A 5 11.50 21.22 -31.74
CA GLU A 5 11.90 22.43 -31.02
C GLU A 5 11.14 22.54 -29.69
N TRP A 6 9.81 22.39 -29.73
CA TRP A 6 8.97 22.37 -28.52
C TRP A 6 9.37 21.30 -27.50
N ARG A 7 9.83 20.13 -27.97
CA ARG A 7 10.27 19.05 -27.08
C ARG A 7 11.50 19.46 -26.28
N GLU A 8 12.53 19.98 -26.95
CA GLU A 8 13.78 20.36 -26.27
C GLU A 8 13.58 21.58 -25.37
N GLU A 9 12.74 22.54 -25.76
CA GLU A 9 12.37 23.67 -24.90
C GLU A 9 11.65 23.21 -23.63
N LEU A 10 10.66 22.31 -23.76
CA LEU A 10 9.96 21.75 -22.61
C LEU A 10 10.87 20.89 -21.73
N PHE A 11 11.79 20.13 -22.32
CA PHE A 11 12.75 19.36 -21.53
C PHE A 11 13.71 20.28 -20.78
N SER A 12 14.20 21.34 -21.42
CA SER A 12 15.01 22.37 -20.77
C SER A 12 14.24 23.05 -19.64
N PHE A 13 12.94 23.30 -19.84
CA PHE A 13 12.07 23.82 -18.80
C PHE A 13 11.95 22.83 -17.62
N PHE A 14 11.72 21.54 -17.88
CA PHE A 14 11.67 20.51 -16.83
C PHE A 14 13.02 20.31 -16.12
N ASP A 15 14.14 20.43 -16.83
CA ASP A 15 15.48 20.37 -16.24
C ASP A 15 15.71 21.54 -15.27
N THR A 16 15.15 22.71 -15.59
CA THR A 16 15.31 23.94 -14.79
C THR A 16 14.37 23.98 -13.59
N TRP A 17 13.10 23.63 -13.79
CA TRP A 17 12.03 23.87 -12.82
C TRP A 17 11.48 22.58 -12.18
N GLY A 18 11.92 21.43 -12.66
CA GLY A 18 11.39 20.13 -12.26
C GLY A 18 10.09 19.77 -12.99
N THR A 19 9.63 18.55 -12.75
CA THR A 19 8.39 18.00 -13.35
C THR A 19 7.15 18.30 -12.55
N HIS A 20 7.33 18.84 -11.34
CA HIS A 20 6.27 19.06 -10.38
C HIS A 20 6.51 20.36 -9.62
N TYR A 21 5.42 21.01 -9.20
CA TYR A 21 5.48 22.15 -8.29
C TYR A 21 4.87 21.78 -6.93
N VAL A 22 5.35 22.45 -5.88
CA VAL A 22 4.84 22.27 -4.52
C VAL A 22 3.51 22.99 -4.40
N ARG A 23 2.43 22.24 -4.18
CA ARG A 23 1.10 22.80 -3.90
C ARG A 23 0.93 23.13 -2.41
N SER A 24 1.47 22.29 -1.54
CA SER A 24 1.50 22.53 -0.10
C SER A 24 2.66 21.76 0.53
N ALA A 25 3.13 22.23 1.68
CA ALA A 25 4.15 21.54 2.46
C ALA A 25 3.74 21.49 3.93
N ASP A 26 3.96 20.35 4.58
CA ASP A 26 3.90 20.23 6.04
C ASP A 26 5.29 20.57 6.57
N LEU A 27 5.39 21.69 7.30
CA LEU A 27 6.65 22.17 7.86
C LEU A 27 6.86 21.66 9.28
N GLY A 28 8.11 21.40 9.65
CA GLY A 28 8.49 21.01 11.01
C GLY A 28 9.97 20.64 11.08
N ALA A 29 10.35 19.87 12.10
CA ALA A 29 11.67 19.27 12.18
C ALA A 29 11.57 17.77 12.42
N ARG A 30 12.59 17.03 11.99
CA ARG A 30 12.70 15.60 12.25
C ARG A 30 14.12 15.27 12.68
N PHE A 31 14.23 14.72 13.88
CA PHE A 31 15.46 14.15 14.39
C PHE A 31 15.27 12.65 14.60
N GLY A 32 16.28 11.85 14.26
CA GLY A 32 16.22 10.41 14.48
C GLY A 32 17.53 9.71 14.16
N ARG A 33 17.55 8.39 14.41
CA ARG A 33 18.66 7.50 14.05
C ARG A 33 18.16 6.38 13.17
N VAL A 34 18.99 6.00 12.20
CA VAL A 34 18.85 4.76 11.44
C VAL A 34 19.95 3.83 11.92
N THR A 35 19.54 2.71 12.52
CA THR A 35 20.45 1.72 13.08
C THR A 35 20.32 0.42 12.30
N TYR A 36 21.45 -0.10 11.82
CA TYR A 36 21.52 -1.40 11.18
C TYR A 36 22.01 -2.43 12.18
N LEU A 37 21.23 -3.49 12.35
CA LEU A 37 21.56 -4.60 13.24
C LEU A 37 22.01 -5.81 12.42
N SER A 38 23.00 -6.54 12.93
CA SER A 38 23.33 -7.86 12.35
C SER A 38 22.22 -8.88 12.66
N ARG A 39 22.04 -9.90 11.81
CA ARG A 39 21.11 -11.01 12.09
C ARG A 39 21.40 -11.68 13.45
N GLN A 40 22.67 -11.85 13.79
CA GLN A 40 23.10 -12.39 15.09
C GLN A 40 22.80 -11.42 16.23
N GLY A 41 22.93 -10.10 16.00
CA GLY A 41 22.51 -9.07 16.93
C GLY A 41 21.03 -9.13 17.26
N VAL A 42 20.16 -9.28 16.25
CA VAL A 42 18.71 -9.43 16.45
C VAL A 42 18.40 -10.69 17.26
N LYS A 43 18.98 -11.84 16.91
CA LYS A 43 18.78 -13.10 17.66
C LYS A 43 19.18 -12.96 19.14
N ARG A 44 20.30 -12.31 19.44
CA ARG A 44 20.75 -12.07 20.82
C ARG A 44 19.80 -11.17 21.61
N LEU A 45 19.14 -10.21 20.96
CA LEU A 45 18.12 -9.38 21.60
C LEU A 45 16.86 -10.22 21.90
N GLU A 46 16.43 -11.05 20.95
CA GLU A 46 15.29 -11.95 21.09
C GLU A 46 15.49 -12.98 22.21
N GLU A 47 16.68 -13.60 22.30
CA GLU A 47 17.06 -14.53 23.38
C GLU A 47 16.99 -13.90 24.77
N LYS A 48 17.12 -12.57 24.85
CA LYS A 48 16.99 -11.78 26.08
C LYS A 48 15.59 -11.24 26.33
N ASN A 49 14.59 -11.67 25.53
CA ASN A 49 13.21 -11.17 25.54
C ASN A 49 13.10 -9.66 25.28
N VAL A 50 14.05 -9.08 24.53
CA VAL A 50 14.04 -7.67 24.14
C VAL A 50 13.70 -7.56 22.66
N SER A 51 12.56 -6.95 22.34
CA SER A 51 12.25 -6.68 20.94
C SER A 51 13.18 -5.62 20.36
N ALA A 52 13.61 -5.80 19.11
CA ALA A 52 14.43 -4.82 18.41
C ALA A 52 13.78 -3.42 18.36
N THR A 53 12.45 -3.37 18.30
CA THR A 53 11.66 -2.12 18.31
C THR A 53 11.81 -1.38 19.64
N VAL A 54 11.61 -2.07 20.77
CA VAL A 54 11.75 -1.47 22.10
C VAL A 54 13.19 -0.99 22.31
N ALA A 55 14.16 -1.82 21.94
CA ALA A 55 15.57 -1.47 22.04
C ALA A 55 15.96 -0.25 21.19
N ALA A 56 15.41 -0.15 19.97
CA ALA A 56 15.63 1.00 19.09
C ALA A 56 14.96 2.28 19.63
N GLN A 57 13.76 2.19 20.22
CA GLN A 57 13.10 3.34 20.86
C GLN A 57 13.92 3.86 22.03
N THR A 58 14.39 2.96 22.90
CA THR A 58 15.30 3.30 24.00
C THR A 58 16.57 3.96 23.50
N ALA A 59 17.22 3.40 22.49
CA ALA A 59 18.44 3.97 21.91
C ALA A 59 18.22 5.31 21.22
N GLY A 60 17.04 5.53 20.65
CA GLY A 60 16.63 6.82 20.08
C GLY A 60 16.49 7.90 21.14
N LEU A 61 15.81 7.59 22.26
CA LEU A 61 15.66 8.51 23.38
C LEU A 61 17.02 8.82 24.03
N ALA A 62 17.84 7.80 24.28
CA ALA A 62 19.19 7.98 24.81
C ALA A 62 20.05 8.86 23.89
N ALA A 63 19.88 8.74 22.56
CA ALA A 63 20.57 9.61 21.62
C ALA A 63 20.17 11.06 21.73
N LEU A 64 18.86 11.32 21.85
CA LEU A 64 18.33 12.67 21.93
C LEU A 64 18.86 13.37 23.19
N VAL A 65 18.85 12.64 24.32
CA VAL A 65 19.42 13.11 25.58
C VAL A 65 20.93 13.35 25.45
N ALA A 66 21.67 12.41 24.86
CA ALA A 66 23.11 12.55 24.65
C ALA A 66 23.45 13.71 23.69
N SER A 67 22.68 13.93 22.63
CA SER A 67 22.86 15.05 21.70
C SER A 67 22.57 16.40 22.34
N ALA A 68 21.71 16.41 23.36
CA ALA A 68 21.49 17.59 24.18
C ALA A 68 22.54 17.74 25.30
N GLY A 69 23.51 16.83 25.45
CA GLY A 69 24.55 16.91 26.49
C GLY A 69 24.16 16.33 27.84
N GLY A 70 23.02 15.63 27.95
CA GLY A 70 22.55 14.97 29.16
C GLY A 70 23.11 13.54 29.36
N LYS A 71 23.02 13.03 30.59
CA LYS A 71 23.29 11.62 30.92
C LYS A 71 21.98 10.85 31.05
N PHE A 72 21.94 9.65 30.48
CA PHE A 72 20.76 8.79 30.50
C PHE A 72 20.85 7.80 31.68
N GLU A 73 20.10 8.03 32.76
CA GLU A 73 20.06 7.16 33.94
C GLU A 73 18.77 6.31 34.00
N ALA A 74 18.91 4.99 33.81
CA ALA A 74 17.92 3.97 34.19
C ALA A 74 18.54 2.56 34.05
N ASP A 75 18.76 1.84 35.16
CA ASP A 75 19.55 0.58 35.21
C ASP A 75 19.05 -0.53 34.27
N HIS A 76 17.74 -0.78 34.19
CA HIS A 76 17.20 -1.80 33.28
C HIS A 76 17.26 -1.36 31.81
N THR A 77 17.13 -0.05 31.57
CA THR A 77 17.09 0.54 30.24
C THR A 77 18.50 0.69 29.66
N GLN A 78 19.50 0.87 30.52
CA GLN A 78 20.92 0.90 30.16
C GLN A 78 21.40 -0.45 29.64
N LYS A 79 21.06 -1.56 30.30
CA LYS A 79 21.44 -2.90 29.84
C LYS A 79 20.83 -3.24 28.47
N VAL A 80 19.58 -2.87 28.25
CA VAL A 80 18.89 -2.99 26.95
C VAL A 80 19.59 -2.13 25.89
N HIS A 81 19.97 -0.90 26.24
CA HIS A 81 20.71 -0.02 25.35
C HIS A 81 22.09 -0.58 24.97
N GLU A 82 22.86 -1.07 25.94
CA GLU A 82 24.18 -1.66 25.71
C GLU A 82 24.11 -2.90 24.83
N ASP A 83 23.12 -3.77 25.04
CA ASP A 83 22.88 -4.94 24.21
C ASP A 83 22.47 -4.56 22.78
N PHE A 84 21.69 -3.49 22.62
CA PHE A 84 21.34 -2.94 21.31
C PHE A 84 22.54 -2.34 20.60
N VAL A 85 23.40 -1.59 21.31
CA VAL A 85 24.64 -1.03 20.77
C VAL A 85 25.59 -2.16 20.33
N LYS A 86 25.72 -3.24 21.11
CA LYS A 86 26.51 -4.44 20.73
C LYS A 86 25.93 -5.20 19.53
N ALA A 87 24.62 -5.11 19.32
CA ALA A 87 23.93 -5.70 18.17
C ALA A 87 24.02 -4.82 16.90
N THR A 88 24.37 -3.54 17.08
CA THR A 88 24.49 -2.54 16.02
C THR A 88 25.75 -2.74 15.21
N THR A 89 25.58 -2.75 13.88
CA THR A 89 26.68 -2.81 12.91
C THR A 89 27.01 -1.45 12.33
N GLU A 90 26.01 -0.60 12.16
CA GLU A 90 26.15 0.71 11.56
C GLU A 90 25.03 1.62 12.08
N GLN A 91 25.31 2.91 12.18
CA GLN A 91 24.35 3.85 12.71
C GLN A 91 24.55 5.24 12.11
N HIS A 92 23.44 5.82 11.66
CA HIS A 92 23.39 7.17 11.12
C HIS A 92 22.43 8.03 11.91
N GLN A 93 22.88 9.23 12.28
CA GLN A 93 22.00 10.26 12.79
C GLN A 93 21.45 11.07 11.63
N ILE A 94 20.15 11.34 11.65
CA ILE A 94 19.47 12.11 10.62
C ILE A 94 18.76 13.27 11.31
N SER A 95 19.06 14.48 10.87
CA SER A 95 18.33 15.68 11.24
C SER A 95 17.83 16.41 10.00
N LEU A 96 16.56 16.78 10.02
CA LEU A 96 15.94 17.73 9.10
C LEU A 96 15.42 18.89 9.94
N GLY A 97 16.06 20.05 9.82
CA GLY A 97 15.81 21.22 10.66
C GLY A 97 16.84 21.34 11.79
N PRO A 98 16.55 22.15 12.83
CA PRO A 98 17.43 22.34 13.96
C PRO A 98 17.84 21.01 14.59
N VAL A 99 19.14 20.85 14.82
CA VAL A 99 19.68 19.75 15.60
C VAL A 99 19.49 20.13 17.07
N PRO A 100 18.98 19.24 17.93
CA PRO A 100 18.93 19.51 19.38
C PRO A 100 20.32 19.92 19.89
N GLN A 101 20.47 21.12 20.46
CA GLN A 101 21.73 21.64 21.00
C GLN A 101 21.74 21.67 22.53
N ASP A 102 22.92 21.47 23.13
CA ASP A 102 23.37 21.89 24.46
C ASP A 102 22.27 22.32 25.44
N VAL A 103 21.63 21.34 26.06
CA VAL A 103 20.82 21.55 27.25
C VAL A 103 21.38 20.69 28.36
N ASN A 104 21.94 21.33 29.37
CA ASN A 104 22.34 20.64 30.60
C ASN A 104 21.07 20.11 31.29
N LEU A 105 20.84 18.79 31.23
CA LEU A 105 19.56 18.15 31.56
C LEU A 105 19.75 17.04 32.59
N ASN A 106 19.46 17.39 33.83
CA ASN A 106 19.01 16.41 34.81
C ASN A 106 17.50 16.10 34.63
N ASP A 107 16.85 16.62 33.57
CA ASP A 107 15.44 16.42 33.26
C ASP A 107 15.22 16.37 31.74
N ASN A 108 15.14 15.16 31.20
CA ASN A 108 14.99 14.87 29.76
C ASN A 108 13.80 15.59 29.09
N SER A 109 12.82 16.08 29.85
CA SER A 109 11.65 16.78 29.31
C SER A 109 11.98 18.17 28.73
N GLN A 110 12.96 18.88 29.30
CA GLN A 110 13.31 20.24 28.88
C GLN A 110 14.10 20.29 27.57
N ALA A 111 14.86 19.23 27.25
CA ALA A 111 15.58 19.07 25.96
C ALA A 111 14.61 19.12 24.79
N VAL A 112 13.58 18.30 24.92
CA VAL A 112 12.59 18.05 23.88
C VAL A 112 11.76 19.31 23.69
N ALA A 113 11.39 19.99 24.78
CA ALA A 113 10.68 21.26 24.73
C ALA A 113 11.48 22.34 23.99
N LYS A 114 12.76 22.54 24.33
CA LYS A 114 13.62 23.52 23.65
C LYS A 114 13.84 23.20 22.18
N TRP A 115 14.12 21.93 21.85
CA TRP A 115 14.23 21.52 20.45
C TRP A 115 12.91 21.73 19.69
N ALA A 116 11.77 21.46 20.32
CA ALA A 116 10.46 21.73 19.71
C ALA A 116 10.24 23.24 19.47
N GLU A 117 10.68 24.11 20.38
CA GLU A 117 10.65 25.57 20.18
C GLU A 117 11.52 26.00 18.99
N GLU A 118 12.74 25.48 18.87
CA GLU A 118 13.60 25.76 17.73
C GLU A 118 13.00 25.23 16.42
N ALA A 119 12.44 24.03 16.46
CA ALA A 119 11.76 23.42 15.32
C ALA A 119 10.56 24.25 14.86
N MET A 120 9.84 24.90 15.77
CA MET A 120 8.76 25.82 15.44
C MET A 120 9.28 27.14 14.85
N LYS A 121 10.47 27.60 15.28
CA LYS A 121 11.08 28.84 14.79
C LYS A 121 11.72 28.68 13.40
N TYR A 122 12.33 27.53 13.14
CA TYR A 122 13.02 27.23 11.89
C TYR A 122 12.53 25.91 11.26
N PRO A 123 11.23 25.79 10.94
CA PRO A 123 10.69 24.55 10.41
C PRO A 123 11.13 24.36 8.96
N LEU A 124 11.54 23.13 8.61
CA LEU A 124 11.80 22.72 7.24
C LEU A 124 10.63 21.91 6.68
N PRO A 125 10.45 21.83 5.35
CA PRO A 125 9.44 20.95 4.78
C PRO A 125 9.75 19.46 5.07
N LEU A 126 8.82 18.79 5.75
CA LEU A 126 8.90 17.35 6.04
C LEU A 126 8.14 16.52 5.01
N LYS A 127 7.09 17.08 4.44
CA LYS A 127 6.23 16.42 3.47
C LYS A 127 5.72 17.41 2.45
N TYR A 128 5.90 17.09 1.18
CA TYR A 128 5.37 17.87 0.08
C TYR A 128 4.12 17.20 -0.49
N ARG A 129 3.13 18.02 -0.83
CA ARG A 129 2.09 17.64 -1.79
C ARG A 129 2.40 18.38 -3.08
N MET A 130 2.69 17.62 -4.11
CA MET A 130 3.09 18.15 -5.40
C MET A 130 2.01 17.88 -6.45
N LYS A 131 1.96 18.75 -7.46
CA LYS A 131 1.17 18.59 -8.68
C LYS A 131 2.11 18.60 -9.89
N LEU A 132 1.66 18.07 -11.02
CA LEU A 132 2.46 18.13 -12.24
C LEU A 132 2.63 19.58 -12.66
N ILE A 133 3.83 19.97 -13.10
CA ILE A 133 4.09 21.35 -13.53
C ILE A 133 3.23 21.76 -14.73
N CYS A 134 2.76 20.79 -15.52
CA CYS A 134 1.82 21.02 -16.61
C CYS A 134 0.44 21.52 -16.15
N GLU A 135 0.03 21.22 -14.90
CA GLU A 135 -1.23 21.70 -14.32
C GLU A 135 -1.15 23.17 -13.87
N PHE A 136 0.03 23.78 -13.92
CA PHE A 136 0.22 25.16 -13.48
C PHE A 136 -0.25 26.20 -14.51
N PHE A 137 -0.30 25.82 -15.79
CA PHE A 137 -0.62 26.73 -16.89
C PHE A 137 -2.12 26.70 -17.20
N ASP A 138 -2.76 27.87 -17.24
CA ASP A 138 -4.20 28.03 -17.48
C ASP A 138 -4.58 27.74 -18.94
N GLU A 139 -3.69 28.04 -19.88
CA GLU A 139 -3.86 27.63 -21.27
C GLU A 139 -3.35 26.19 -21.45
N PRO A 140 -4.02 25.40 -22.30
CA PRO A 140 -3.61 24.04 -22.51
C PRO A 140 -2.30 24.08 -23.29
N TRP A 141 -1.20 23.97 -22.54
CA TRP A 141 0.07 23.53 -23.08
C TRP A 141 -0.11 22.05 -23.42
N PHE A 142 -0.93 21.76 -24.45
CA PHE A 142 -1.42 20.44 -24.88
C PHE A 142 -0.29 19.45 -25.15
N HIS A 143 0.94 19.95 -25.23
CA HIS A 143 2.15 19.19 -25.43
C HIS A 143 2.92 18.90 -24.14
N CYS A 144 2.69 19.63 -23.04
CA CYS A 144 3.42 19.47 -21.79
C CYS A 144 3.25 18.05 -21.22
N GLU A 145 2.02 17.56 -21.00
CA GLU A 145 1.80 16.21 -20.46
C GLU A 145 2.33 15.11 -21.40
N LYS A 146 2.12 15.30 -22.71
CA LYS A 146 2.62 14.40 -23.75
C LYS A 146 4.15 14.25 -23.63
N TRP A 147 4.88 15.37 -23.57
CA TRP A 147 6.34 15.33 -23.51
C TRP A 147 6.84 14.90 -22.13
N LEU A 148 6.15 15.27 -21.06
CA LEU A 148 6.47 14.89 -19.69
C LEU A 148 6.54 13.37 -19.52
N SER A 149 5.64 12.62 -20.18
CA SER A 149 5.66 11.15 -20.14
C SER A 149 6.95 10.53 -20.70
N SER A 150 7.56 11.18 -21.70
CA SER A 150 8.80 10.74 -22.36
C SER A 150 10.08 11.39 -21.80
N TYR A 151 9.93 12.41 -20.95
CA TYR A 151 11.04 13.23 -20.46
C TYR A 151 12.10 12.40 -19.73
N CYS A 152 11.67 11.52 -18.83
CA CYS A 152 12.61 10.72 -18.07
C CYS A 152 13.44 9.81 -18.98
N GLU A 153 12.80 9.06 -19.87
CA GLU A 153 13.51 8.14 -20.78
C GLU A 153 14.49 8.87 -21.68
N ALA A 154 14.14 10.09 -22.10
CA ALA A 154 15.01 10.93 -22.90
C ALA A 154 16.24 11.45 -22.14
N ARG A 155 16.12 11.75 -20.84
CA ARG A 155 17.23 12.28 -20.02
C ARG A 155 18.03 11.19 -19.29
N LEU A 156 17.48 9.99 -19.14
CA LEU A 156 18.12 8.86 -18.46
C LEU A 156 19.52 8.50 -19.00
N PRO A 157 19.80 8.49 -20.31
CA PRO A 157 21.16 8.23 -20.83
C PRO A 157 22.19 9.27 -20.36
N THR A 158 21.78 10.50 -20.11
CA THR A 158 22.65 11.56 -19.59
C THR A 158 22.79 11.43 -18.07
N TRP A 159 21.69 11.27 -17.34
CA TRP A 159 21.72 11.15 -15.89
C TRP A 159 22.45 9.89 -15.41
N SER A 160 22.32 8.77 -16.12
CA SER A 160 22.98 7.51 -15.76
C SER A 160 24.52 7.59 -15.80
N LYS A 161 25.09 8.54 -16.56
CA LYS A 161 26.55 8.76 -16.60
C LYS A 161 27.10 9.31 -15.28
N THR A 162 26.34 10.15 -14.59
CA THR A 162 26.75 10.79 -13.32
C THR A 162 26.05 10.19 -12.10
N ASN A 163 24.92 9.53 -12.32
CA ASN A 163 24.13 8.88 -11.28
C ASN A 163 23.75 7.46 -11.75
N PRO A 164 24.56 6.43 -11.42
CA PRO A 164 24.31 5.05 -11.84
C PRO A 164 23.01 4.46 -11.26
N HIS A 165 22.34 5.16 -10.34
CA HIS A 165 21.05 4.77 -9.77
C HIS A 165 19.84 5.48 -10.38
N ALA A 166 20.05 6.37 -11.37
CA ALA A 166 18.97 7.00 -12.10
C ALA A 166 18.10 5.93 -12.79
N THR A 167 16.78 6.03 -12.64
CA THR A 167 15.81 5.13 -13.25
C THR A 167 14.50 5.87 -13.49
N CYS A 168 13.83 5.57 -14.61
CA CYS A 168 12.51 6.11 -14.93
C CYS A 168 11.37 5.26 -14.40
N LYS A 169 11.63 3.97 -14.17
CA LYS A 169 10.70 3.14 -13.45
C LYS A 169 10.86 3.46 -11.96
N PRO A 170 9.76 3.63 -11.21
CA PRO A 170 9.84 3.54 -9.76
C PRO A 170 10.66 2.29 -9.46
N LYS A 171 11.66 2.38 -8.57
CA LYS A 171 12.20 1.16 -7.98
C LYS A 171 10.98 0.48 -7.39
N SER A 172 10.49 -0.58 -8.04
CA SER A 172 9.45 -1.42 -7.48
C SER A 172 9.97 -1.73 -6.09
N ARG A 173 9.33 -1.16 -5.05
CA ARG A 173 9.69 -1.51 -3.69
C ARG A 173 9.67 -3.03 -3.72
N PRO A 174 10.78 -3.73 -3.38
CA PRO A 174 10.77 -5.18 -3.42
C PRO A 174 9.50 -5.56 -2.67
N PRO A 175 8.56 -6.26 -3.34
CA PRO A 175 7.30 -6.58 -2.71
C PRO A 175 7.69 -7.14 -1.36
N VAL A 176 7.18 -6.55 -0.28
CA VAL A 176 7.37 -7.14 1.04
C VAL A 176 6.83 -8.54 0.84
N LEU A 177 7.73 -9.53 0.77
CA LEU A 177 7.39 -10.91 0.52
C LEU A 177 6.62 -11.35 1.76
N VAL A 178 5.32 -11.10 1.73
CA VAL A 178 4.40 -11.68 2.69
C VAL A 178 4.47 -13.18 2.42
N PRO A 179 4.72 -14.02 3.44
CA PRO A 179 4.51 -15.44 3.30
C PRO A 179 3.13 -15.66 2.69
N LYS A 180 3.03 -16.48 1.62
CA LYS A 180 1.73 -16.87 1.05
C LYS A 180 0.89 -17.55 2.13
N SER A 181 0.07 -16.80 2.85
CA SER A 181 -0.77 -17.31 3.92
C SER A 181 -2.19 -17.47 3.43
N LYS A 182 -2.83 -18.59 3.79
CA LYS A 182 -4.26 -18.86 3.57
C LYS A 182 -5.15 -18.13 4.59
N ASP A 183 -4.60 -17.83 5.77
CA ASP A 183 -5.30 -17.14 6.86
C ASP A 183 -4.43 -16.01 7.39
N CYS A 184 -4.96 -14.78 7.38
CA CYS A 184 -4.20 -13.62 7.81
C CYS A 184 -4.59 -13.19 9.23
N PHE A 185 -3.71 -13.44 10.20
CA PHE A 185 -3.84 -12.92 11.57
C PHE A 185 -2.86 -11.76 11.82
N GLY A 186 -3.40 -10.56 12.05
CA GLY A 186 -2.69 -9.46 12.72
C GLY A 186 -1.52 -8.82 11.97
N THR A 187 -0.56 -8.32 12.76
CA THR A 187 0.44 -7.33 12.36
C THR A 187 1.50 -7.85 11.39
N PRO A 188 2.12 -6.98 10.57
CA PRO A 188 3.31 -7.33 9.81
C PRO A 188 4.35 -8.06 10.70
N PRO A 189 5.09 -9.05 10.18
CA PRO A 189 5.24 -9.39 8.75
C PRO A 189 4.25 -10.46 8.23
N ASN A 190 3.36 -10.98 9.07
CA ASN A 190 2.68 -12.24 8.76
C ASN A 190 1.58 -12.15 7.69
N CYS A 191 1.08 -10.94 7.36
CA CYS A 191 -0.11 -10.79 6.53
C CYS A 191 -0.13 -9.57 5.61
N CYS A 192 -0.25 -8.35 6.14
CA CYS A 192 -0.36 -7.13 5.33
C CYS A 192 0.53 -6.03 5.87
N ALA A 193 1.12 -5.24 4.98
CA ALA A 193 1.79 -4.02 5.36
C ALA A 193 0.76 -3.04 5.96
N GLY A 194 0.87 -2.76 7.26
CA GLY A 194 0.17 -1.64 7.93
C GLY A 194 -0.99 -1.96 8.87
N GLY A 195 -1.37 -3.23 9.03
CA GLY A 195 -2.44 -3.64 9.95
C GLY A 195 -1.98 -3.81 11.40
N LEU A 196 -1.87 -2.74 12.18
CA LEU A 196 -1.71 -2.87 13.64
C LEU A 196 -3.08 -3.21 14.28
N PRO A 197 -3.15 -3.83 15.48
CA PRO A 197 -4.36 -3.74 16.28
C PRO A 197 -4.71 -2.26 16.37
N GLY A 198 -5.88 -1.89 15.85
CA GLY A 198 -6.20 -0.49 15.58
C GLY A 198 -6.02 0.36 16.83
N ALA A 199 -5.62 1.62 16.65
CA ALA A 199 -5.56 2.55 17.78
C ALA A 199 -6.90 2.59 18.50
N THR A 200 -6.88 2.79 19.83
CA THR A 200 -8.09 2.91 20.66
C THR A 200 -9.09 3.86 19.99
N GLY A 201 -10.33 3.41 19.77
CA GLY A 201 -11.38 4.18 19.10
C GLY A 201 -11.51 3.97 17.58
N THR A 202 -10.64 3.16 16.96
CA THR A 202 -10.83 2.75 15.55
C THR A 202 -11.82 1.59 15.46
N LYS A 203 -12.70 1.62 14.45
CA LYS A 203 -13.71 0.58 14.22
C LYS A 203 -13.21 -0.42 13.18
N VAL A 204 -13.36 -1.70 13.49
CA VAL A 204 -13.25 -2.79 12.52
C VAL A 204 -14.59 -2.91 11.81
N HIS A 205 -14.55 -3.07 10.50
CA HIS A 205 -15.72 -3.39 9.70
C HIS A 205 -15.49 -4.74 9.03
N GLU A 206 -16.47 -5.62 9.14
CA GLU A 206 -16.47 -6.86 8.38
C GLU A 206 -16.98 -6.59 6.98
N THR A 207 -16.15 -6.91 6.00
CA THR A 207 -16.43 -6.83 4.57
C THR A 207 -16.51 -8.24 4.02
N VAL A 208 -17.62 -8.57 3.39
CA VAL A 208 -17.82 -9.90 2.80
C VAL A 208 -17.93 -9.77 1.29
N VAL A 209 -17.17 -10.61 0.58
CA VAL A 209 -17.29 -10.84 -0.86
C VAL A 209 -17.83 -12.24 -1.05
N GLU A 210 -19.05 -12.33 -1.55
CA GLU A 210 -19.72 -13.60 -1.80
C GLU A 210 -19.63 -13.98 -3.28
N PHE A 211 -19.38 -15.25 -3.57
CA PHE A 211 -19.42 -15.80 -4.93
C PHE A 211 -20.65 -16.68 -5.08
N GLN A 212 -21.47 -16.41 -6.09
CA GLN A 212 -22.67 -17.18 -6.38
C GLN A 212 -22.56 -17.69 -7.82
N LEU A 213 -22.79 -18.99 -8.03
CA LEU A 213 -23.07 -19.49 -9.37
C LEU A 213 -24.48 -19.03 -9.75
N PHE A 214 -24.61 -18.40 -10.91
CA PHE A 214 -25.93 -18.03 -11.41
C PHE A 214 -26.56 -19.26 -12.07
N PRO A 215 -27.87 -19.51 -11.87
CA PRO A 215 -28.47 -20.78 -12.27
C PRO A 215 -28.33 -21.04 -13.77
N THR A 216 -27.71 -22.16 -14.12
CA THR A 216 -27.90 -22.84 -15.40
C THR A 216 -29.23 -23.57 -15.37
N THR A 217 -30.36 -22.86 -15.42
CA THR A 217 -31.72 -23.41 -15.68
C THR A 217 -32.29 -24.54 -14.81
N LEU A 218 -31.54 -25.18 -13.90
CA LEU A 218 -31.98 -26.37 -13.17
C LEU A 218 -31.38 -26.37 -11.75
N GLY A 219 -32.23 -26.22 -10.74
CA GLY A 219 -31.90 -26.58 -9.36
C GLY A 219 -31.26 -25.48 -8.49
N GLU A 220 -31.76 -25.35 -7.26
CA GLU A 220 -31.03 -24.72 -6.18
C GLU A 220 -29.77 -25.55 -5.88
N HIS A 221 -28.63 -24.87 -5.72
CA HIS A 221 -27.38 -25.34 -5.09
C HIS A 221 -26.32 -26.04 -5.96
N ASP A 222 -25.89 -25.44 -7.08
CA ASP A 222 -24.48 -25.66 -7.46
C ASP A 222 -23.58 -25.11 -6.34
N ALA A 223 -22.80 -26.00 -5.72
CA ALA A 223 -21.90 -25.63 -4.63
C ALA A 223 -20.62 -25.00 -5.21
N ILE A 224 -20.43 -23.71 -4.95
CA ILE A 224 -19.16 -23.01 -5.16
C ILE A 224 -18.48 -22.79 -3.81
N GLN A 225 -17.17 -23.04 -3.75
CA GLN A 225 -16.32 -22.68 -2.64
C GLN A 225 -15.23 -21.74 -3.14
N ALA A 226 -15.05 -20.63 -2.44
CA ALA A 226 -14.02 -19.65 -2.75
C ALA A 226 -12.91 -19.77 -1.71
N THR A 227 -11.66 -19.84 -2.18
CA THR A 227 -10.49 -19.75 -1.30
C THR A 227 -9.55 -18.65 -1.82
N TRP A 228 -8.83 -18.04 -0.88
CA TRP A 228 -7.93 -16.94 -1.17
C TRP A 228 -6.52 -17.20 -0.64
N THR A 229 -5.52 -16.73 -1.39
CA THR A 229 -4.14 -16.63 -0.91
C THR A 229 -3.59 -15.26 -1.25
N SER A 230 -3.08 -14.52 -0.27
CA SER A 230 -2.54 -13.18 -0.49
C SER A 230 -1.08 -13.22 -0.94
N ASP A 231 -0.77 -12.51 -2.02
CA ASP A 231 0.60 -12.21 -2.46
C ASP A 231 1.06 -10.87 -1.85
N THR A 232 0.18 -9.88 -1.86
CA THR A 232 0.46 -8.52 -1.38
C THR A 232 -0.84 -7.92 -0.87
N CYS A 233 -0.76 -7.11 0.17
CA CYS A 233 -1.91 -6.36 0.63
C CYS A 233 -1.48 -5.11 1.37
N PHE A 234 -2.42 -4.18 1.42
CA PHE A 234 -2.23 -2.88 2.02
C PHE A 234 -3.41 -2.54 2.90
N VAL A 235 -3.09 -2.23 4.15
CA VAL A 235 -4.00 -1.61 5.10
C VAL A 235 -3.33 -0.30 5.55
N PRO A 236 -4.00 0.86 5.46
CA PRO A 236 -3.41 2.13 5.84
C PRO A 236 -2.88 2.10 7.28
N PRO A 237 -1.72 2.72 7.55
CA PRO A 237 -1.17 2.75 8.89
C PRO A 237 -2.17 3.27 9.93
N GLY A 238 -2.28 2.56 11.06
CA GLY A 238 -3.19 2.89 12.16
C GLY A 238 -4.65 2.50 11.91
N GLN A 239 -4.99 1.85 10.80
CA GLN A 239 -6.26 1.15 10.65
C GLN A 239 -6.17 -0.25 11.26
N PRO A 240 -7.24 -0.72 11.92
CA PRO A 240 -7.29 -2.10 12.37
C PRO A 240 -7.33 -3.06 11.19
N PHE A 241 -6.65 -4.19 11.35
CA PHE A 241 -6.74 -5.35 10.45
C PHE A 241 -6.83 -6.62 11.30
N GLY A 242 -8.02 -7.20 11.36
CA GLY A 242 -8.37 -8.15 12.42
C GLY A 242 -8.37 -7.49 13.81
N GLY A 243 -8.30 -8.32 14.85
CA GLY A 243 -8.35 -7.86 16.25
C GLY A 243 -8.14 -9.00 17.24
N ALA A 244 -8.44 -8.76 18.53
CA ALA A 244 -8.31 -9.72 19.63
C ALA A 244 -9.11 -11.02 19.36
N GLY A 245 -8.48 -11.97 18.66
CA GLY A 245 -9.10 -13.23 18.20
C GLY A 245 -9.81 -13.17 16.85
N GLN A 246 -9.86 -12.02 16.16
CA GLN A 246 -10.50 -11.89 14.85
C GLN A 246 -9.49 -11.96 13.71
N ARG A 247 -9.77 -12.79 12.70
CA ARG A 247 -9.00 -12.90 11.45
C ARG A 247 -9.13 -11.60 10.66
N GLY A 248 -8.04 -11.14 10.04
CA GLY A 248 -8.04 -9.99 9.14
C GLY A 248 -8.59 -10.33 7.76
N LEU A 249 -8.27 -11.53 7.26
CA LEU A 249 -8.75 -12.07 5.99
C LEU A 249 -8.86 -13.59 6.11
N TRP A 250 -10.01 -14.14 5.71
CA TRP A 250 -10.26 -15.59 5.68
C TRP A 250 -11.32 -15.95 4.64
N SER A 251 -11.45 -17.23 4.32
CA SER A 251 -12.49 -17.75 3.41
C SER A 251 -13.36 -18.77 4.13
N THR A 252 -14.68 -18.74 3.88
CA THR A 252 -15.64 -19.69 4.43
C THR A 252 -16.68 -20.04 3.37
N GLY A 253 -16.76 -21.30 2.93
CA GLY A 253 -17.71 -21.68 1.89
C GLY A 253 -17.51 -20.87 0.61
N ASN A 254 -18.53 -20.13 0.19
CA ASN A 254 -18.51 -19.28 -1.01
C ASN A 254 -18.12 -17.82 -0.73
N THR A 255 -17.65 -17.48 0.48
CA THR A 255 -17.34 -16.09 0.86
C THR A 255 -15.87 -15.89 1.20
N ILE A 256 -15.38 -14.68 0.90
CA ILE A 256 -14.13 -14.13 1.41
C ILE A 256 -14.49 -13.00 2.37
N HIS A 257 -14.02 -13.11 3.60
CA HIS A 257 -14.26 -12.15 4.67
C HIS A 257 -13.00 -11.33 4.95
N MET A 258 -13.18 -10.05 5.19
CA MET A 258 -12.11 -9.10 5.51
C MET A 258 -12.54 -8.24 6.70
N SER A 259 -11.79 -8.26 7.79
CA SER A 259 -12.03 -7.42 8.97
C SER A 259 -11.04 -6.25 8.96
N VAL A 260 -11.45 -5.08 8.47
CA VAL A 260 -10.54 -3.95 8.23
C VAL A 260 -11.19 -2.62 8.59
N GLY A 261 -10.38 -1.61 8.94
CA GLY A 261 -10.87 -0.24 9.12
C GLY A 261 -11.19 0.49 7.80
N HIS A 262 -12.21 1.35 7.82
CA HIS A 262 -12.69 2.12 6.65
C HIS A 262 -12.22 3.58 6.68
N LYS A 263 -10.91 3.83 6.61
CA LYS A 263 -10.36 5.19 6.45
C LYS A 263 -9.72 5.33 5.08
N ASN A 264 -10.26 6.25 4.28
CA ASN A 264 -9.75 6.49 2.93
C ASN A 264 -8.28 6.84 2.98
N TRP A 265 -7.50 6.13 2.16
CA TRP A 265 -6.11 6.42 1.93
C TRP A 265 -5.85 6.49 0.43
N ARG A 266 -4.88 7.31 0.03
CA ARG A 266 -4.47 7.36 -1.38
C ARG A 266 -3.91 6.00 -1.76
N ILE A 267 -4.32 5.49 -2.90
CA ILE A 267 -3.95 4.15 -3.32
C ILE A 267 -2.44 4.07 -3.58
N PRO A 268 -1.75 3.12 -2.93
CA PRO A 268 -0.45 2.66 -3.40
C PRO A 268 -0.57 2.15 -4.83
N GLY A 269 0.35 2.54 -5.71
CA GLY A 269 0.36 2.14 -7.13
C GLY A 269 0.17 0.63 -7.35
N ASP A 270 0.57 -0.17 -6.36
CA ASP A 270 0.44 -1.63 -6.28
C ASP A 270 -0.97 -2.17 -6.62
N PHE A 271 -2.08 -1.51 -6.21
CA PHE A 271 -3.43 -2.00 -6.57
C PHE A 271 -3.73 -1.86 -8.06
N SER A 272 -3.19 -0.84 -8.72
CA SER A 272 -3.48 -0.52 -10.13
C SER A 272 -2.34 -0.92 -11.06
N GLU A 273 -1.25 -1.46 -10.53
CA GLU A 273 -0.06 -1.83 -11.29
C GLU A 273 -0.40 -2.84 -12.39
N GLY A 274 -0.21 -2.48 -13.66
CA GLY A 274 -0.56 -3.37 -14.79
C GLY A 274 -2.06 -3.62 -14.98
N LEU A 275 -2.94 -2.81 -14.39
CA LEU A 275 -4.36 -2.78 -14.73
C LEU A 275 -4.71 -1.48 -15.44
N GLU A 276 -5.51 -1.63 -16.48
CA GLU A 276 -6.29 -0.56 -17.07
C GLU A 276 -7.73 -0.62 -16.54
N VAL A 277 -8.51 0.42 -16.86
CA VAL A 277 -9.95 0.46 -16.53
C VAL A 277 -10.69 -0.77 -17.07
N LYS A 278 -10.30 -1.28 -18.25
CA LYS A 278 -10.90 -2.48 -18.84
C LYS A 278 -10.62 -3.76 -18.06
N ASN A 279 -9.65 -3.78 -17.15
CA ASN A 279 -9.29 -4.99 -16.39
C ASN A 279 -10.02 -5.07 -15.03
N LEU A 280 -10.96 -4.16 -14.78
CA LEU A 280 -11.60 -4.00 -13.48
C LEU A 280 -13.12 -4.12 -13.60
N LEU A 281 -13.72 -4.59 -12.51
CA LEU A 281 -15.12 -4.36 -12.20
C LEU A 281 -15.18 -3.41 -11.02
N GLY A 282 -15.69 -2.21 -11.26
CA GLY A 282 -15.85 -1.18 -10.23
C GLY A 282 -17.22 -1.22 -9.53
N PRO A 283 -17.54 -0.18 -8.74
CA PRO A 283 -18.83 -0.08 -8.08
C PRO A 283 -19.99 -0.07 -9.07
N SER A 284 -21.09 -0.72 -8.65
CA SER A 284 -22.37 -0.70 -9.34
C SER A 284 -22.79 0.73 -9.73
N GLY A 285 -23.28 0.90 -10.97
CA GLY A 285 -23.62 2.20 -11.53
C GLY A 285 -22.98 2.48 -12.89
N GLY A 286 -22.40 1.45 -13.52
CA GLY A 286 -22.06 1.47 -14.94
C GLY A 286 -20.94 2.43 -15.31
N THR A 287 -19.98 2.67 -14.42
CA THR A 287 -18.71 3.31 -14.76
C THR A 287 -17.59 2.72 -13.91
N THR A 288 -16.76 1.89 -14.53
CA THR A 288 -15.49 1.40 -13.99
C THR A 288 -14.43 2.47 -14.22
N TYR A 289 -13.62 2.70 -13.20
CA TYR A 289 -12.45 3.56 -13.23
C TYR A 289 -11.40 2.98 -12.27
N LEU A 290 -10.13 3.33 -12.49
CA LEU A 290 -9.08 3.01 -11.53
C LEU A 290 -9.37 3.79 -10.25
N PRO A 291 -9.51 3.12 -9.10
CA PRO A 291 -9.76 3.85 -7.86
C PRO A 291 -8.58 4.80 -7.60
N GLU A 292 -8.85 5.95 -6.96
CA GLU A 292 -7.81 6.88 -6.47
C GLU A 292 -7.54 6.73 -4.97
N LYS A 293 -8.57 6.32 -4.23
CA LYS A 293 -8.54 6.08 -2.79
C LYS A 293 -9.20 4.74 -2.47
N LEU A 294 -8.54 3.95 -1.63
CA LEU A 294 -9.07 2.71 -1.06
C LEU A 294 -8.89 2.77 0.46
N TYR A 295 -9.80 2.13 1.17
CA TYR A 295 -9.63 1.76 2.56
C TYR A 295 -8.57 0.68 2.70
N PHE A 296 -8.55 -0.29 1.80
CA PHE A 296 -7.58 -1.38 1.77
C PHE A 296 -7.60 -2.05 0.40
N PHE A 297 -6.58 -2.86 0.14
CA PHE A 297 -6.63 -3.82 -0.96
C PHE A 297 -5.83 -5.09 -0.68
N PHE A 298 -6.18 -6.13 -1.41
CA PHE A 298 -5.49 -7.41 -1.47
C PHE A 298 -5.21 -7.75 -2.93
N VAL A 299 -4.00 -8.25 -3.19
CA VAL A 299 -3.56 -8.86 -4.44
C VAL A 299 -3.16 -10.28 -4.10
N GLY A 300 -3.68 -11.25 -4.84
CA GLY A 300 -3.51 -12.65 -4.48
C GLY A 300 -4.01 -13.61 -5.55
N ASN A 301 -4.24 -14.85 -5.14
CA ASN A 301 -4.86 -15.85 -5.99
C ASN A 301 -6.25 -16.20 -5.44
N LEU A 302 -7.26 -15.99 -6.26
CA LEU A 302 -8.61 -16.50 -6.03
C LEU A 302 -8.69 -17.91 -6.60
N THR A 303 -9.17 -18.87 -5.82
CA THR A 303 -9.43 -20.23 -6.31
C THR A 303 -10.88 -20.58 -6.04
N LEU A 304 -11.60 -20.93 -7.10
CA LEU A 304 -13.00 -21.32 -7.07
C LEU A 304 -13.09 -22.84 -7.31
N HIS A 305 -13.57 -23.56 -6.30
CA HIS A 305 -13.95 -24.97 -6.44
C HIS A 305 -15.44 -25.01 -6.72
N TYR A 306 -15.84 -25.63 -7.82
CA TYR A 306 -17.24 -25.69 -8.21
C TYR A 306 -17.61 -27.09 -8.66
N THR A 307 -18.79 -27.54 -8.29
CA THR A 307 -19.29 -28.87 -8.64
C THR A 307 -20.56 -28.69 -9.46
N PRO A 308 -20.48 -28.79 -10.80
CA PRO A 308 -21.68 -28.79 -11.62
C PRO A 308 -22.55 -30.00 -11.28
N GLU A 309 -23.87 -29.85 -11.36
CA GLU A 309 -24.82 -30.95 -11.14
C GLU A 309 -24.40 -32.25 -11.86
N GLY A 310 -24.29 -33.34 -11.09
CA GLY A 310 -23.93 -34.67 -11.60
C GLY A 310 -22.49 -34.82 -12.11
N LYS A 311 -21.60 -33.84 -11.91
CA LYS A 311 -20.21 -33.86 -12.37
C LYS A 311 -19.20 -33.78 -11.23
N ALA A 312 -17.95 -34.15 -11.52
CA ALA A 312 -16.84 -34.00 -10.59
C ALA A 312 -16.54 -32.52 -10.31
N THR A 313 -16.08 -32.23 -9.09
CA THR A 313 -15.61 -30.89 -8.71
C THR A 313 -14.46 -30.45 -9.60
N ARG A 314 -14.60 -29.26 -10.16
CA ARG A 314 -13.58 -28.57 -10.95
C ARG A 314 -13.00 -27.40 -10.15
N THR A 315 -11.81 -26.96 -10.53
CA THR A 315 -11.10 -25.87 -9.86
C THR A 315 -10.63 -24.85 -10.88
N ALA A 316 -11.03 -23.59 -10.70
CA ALA A 316 -10.51 -22.46 -11.48
C ALA A 316 -9.71 -21.55 -10.58
N LYS A 317 -8.50 -21.19 -11.00
CA LYS A 317 -7.59 -20.35 -10.24
C LYS A 317 -7.29 -19.07 -11.02
N PHE A 318 -7.37 -17.92 -10.36
CA PHE A 318 -7.08 -16.62 -10.94
C PHE A 318 -5.89 -16.01 -10.22
N SER A 319 -4.73 -16.04 -10.88
CA SER A 319 -3.52 -15.40 -10.37
C SER A 319 -3.61 -13.87 -10.46
N LYS A 320 -2.93 -13.18 -9.52
CA LYS A 320 -2.88 -11.70 -9.43
C LYS A 320 -4.27 -11.03 -9.40
N PHE A 321 -5.26 -11.74 -8.88
CA PHE A 321 -6.58 -11.22 -8.62
C PHE A 321 -6.53 -10.17 -7.53
N ARG A 322 -7.38 -9.15 -7.62
CA ARG A 322 -7.40 -8.01 -6.72
C ARG A 322 -8.77 -7.86 -6.10
N LEU A 323 -8.78 -7.55 -4.82
CA LEU A 323 -9.94 -7.15 -4.05
C LEU A 323 -9.62 -5.80 -3.40
N GLY A 324 -10.41 -4.78 -3.69
CA GLY A 324 -10.24 -3.44 -3.11
C GLY A 324 -11.56 -2.90 -2.64
N MET A 325 -11.54 -2.13 -1.54
CA MET A 325 -12.70 -1.36 -1.11
C MET A 325 -12.30 0.07 -0.76
N GLY A 326 -13.18 1.02 -1.04
CA GLY A 326 -12.95 2.45 -0.79
C GLY A 326 -14.25 3.25 -0.86
N ARG A 327 -14.19 4.56 -0.64
CA ARG A 327 -15.36 5.44 -0.75
C ARG A 327 -15.41 6.15 -2.10
N ARG A 328 -16.49 5.96 -2.86
CA ARG A 328 -16.74 6.73 -4.11
C ARG A 328 -17.45 8.05 -3.81
N TRP A 329 -18.47 8.01 -2.96
CA TRP A 329 -19.31 9.16 -2.65
C TRP A 329 -19.60 9.24 -1.15
N MET A 330 -20.04 10.40 -0.65
CA MET A 330 -20.01 10.78 0.77
C MET A 330 -20.49 9.69 1.76
N PHE A 331 -21.43 8.82 1.34
CA PHE A 331 -22.04 7.77 2.15
C PHE A 331 -22.01 6.34 1.53
N TRP A 332 -21.26 6.11 0.43
CA TRP A 332 -21.26 4.80 -0.25
C TRP A 332 -19.86 4.20 -0.33
N ASP A 333 -19.73 3.03 0.29
CA ASP A 333 -18.57 2.16 0.14
C ASP A 333 -18.70 1.39 -1.19
N SER A 334 -17.58 1.30 -1.90
CA SER A 334 -17.49 0.81 -3.27
C SER A 334 -16.42 -0.25 -3.35
N GLY A 335 -16.70 -1.30 -4.12
CA GLY A 335 -15.83 -2.45 -4.27
C GLY A 335 -15.19 -2.46 -5.65
N TRP A 336 -13.97 -2.96 -5.71
CA TRP A 336 -13.26 -3.21 -6.95
C TRP A 336 -12.74 -4.64 -6.95
N ILE A 337 -12.95 -5.33 -8.07
CA ILE A 337 -12.26 -6.58 -8.36
C ILE A 337 -11.57 -6.49 -9.72
N GLY A 338 -10.52 -7.28 -9.93
CA GLY A 338 -9.93 -7.44 -11.25
C GLY A 338 -8.60 -8.17 -11.25
N SER A 339 -8.05 -8.39 -12.43
CA SER A 339 -6.76 -9.06 -12.66
C SER A 339 -6.24 -8.63 -14.05
N PRO A 340 -4.93 -8.67 -14.31
CA PRO A 340 -4.39 -8.42 -15.65
C PRO A 340 -4.98 -9.36 -16.73
N ARG A 341 -5.48 -10.54 -16.32
CA ARG A 341 -6.17 -11.50 -17.20
C ARG A 341 -7.69 -11.28 -17.30
N CYS A 342 -8.19 -10.15 -16.79
CA CYS A 342 -9.59 -9.79 -16.91
C CYS A 342 -9.82 -8.73 -17.99
N ILE A 343 -10.98 -8.76 -18.63
CA ILE A 343 -11.43 -7.82 -19.65
C ILE A 343 -12.92 -7.52 -19.41
N SER A 344 -13.23 -6.25 -19.32
CA SER A 344 -14.57 -5.68 -19.30
C SER A 344 -14.91 -5.26 -20.72
N ALA A 345 -16.10 -5.62 -21.21
CA ALA A 345 -16.55 -5.31 -22.56
C ALA A 345 -16.51 -3.79 -22.86
N ASP A 346 -16.83 -2.97 -21.86
CA ASP A 346 -16.62 -1.53 -21.89
C ASP A 346 -16.46 -0.96 -20.47
N SER A 347 -16.21 0.34 -20.36
CA SER A 347 -16.09 1.02 -19.06
C SER A 347 -17.42 1.13 -18.31
N LYS A 348 -18.55 0.80 -18.93
CA LYS A 348 -19.90 0.85 -18.32
C LYS A 348 -20.47 -0.52 -17.97
N SER A 349 -19.77 -1.56 -18.35
CA SER A 349 -20.16 -2.93 -18.19
C SER A 349 -20.25 -3.29 -16.71
N VAL A 350 -21.32 -4.00 -16.35
CA VAL A 350 -21.47 -4.65 -15.05
C VAL A 350 -20.82 -6.03 -15.01
N LEU A 351 -20.04 -6.34 -16.04
CA LEU A 351 -19.54 -7.66 -16.40
C LEU A 351 -18.04 -7.58 -16.63
N LEU A 352 -17.31 -8.46 -15.96
CA LEU A 352 -15.86 -8.62 -16.09
C LEU A 352 -15.57 -10.08 -16.46
N GLU A 353 -15.01 -10.30 -17.63
CA GLU A 353 -14.56 -11.63 -18.08
C GLU A 353 -13.13 -11.82 -17.62
N CYS A 354 -12.79 -12.95 -17.02
CA CYS A 354 -11.46 -13.24 -16.51
C CYS A 354 -11.03 -14.61 -16.97
N GLN A 355 -9.82 -14.70 -17.50
CA GLN A 355 -9.22 -15.97 -17.86
C GLN A 355 -8.51 -16.57 -16.63
N ALA A 356 -8.87 -17.81 -16.28
CA ALA A 356 -8.23 -18.58 -15.23
C ALA A 356 -6.86 -19.11 -15.69
N ASP A 357 -6.08 -19.66 -14.74
CA ASP A 357 -4.75 -20.23 -14.96
C ASP A 357 -4.79 -21.48 -15.88
N ASP A 358 -5.93 -22.14 -15.99
CA ASP A 358 -6.19 -23.27 -16.91
C ASP A 358 -6.80 -22.82 -18.25
N ASP A 359 -6.72 -21.52 -18.55
CA ASP A 359 -7.25 -20.86 -19.74
C ASP A 359 -8.79 -20.87 -19.90
N SER A 360 -9.52 -21.40 -18.92
CA SER A 360 -10.98 -21.29 -18.88
C SER A 360 -11.44 -19.84 -18.65
N TRP A 361 -12.52 -19.44 -19.32
CA TRP A 361 -13.08 -18.09 -19.21
C TRP A 361 -14.22 -18.03 -18.22
N TRP A 362 -14.16 -17.02 -17.35
CA TRP A 362 -15.11 -16.82 -16.28
C TRP A 362 -15.67 -15.42 -16.27
N GLN A 363 -16.98 -15.29 -16.15
CA GLN A 363 -17.65 -14.00 -16.11
C GLN A 363 -18.01 -13.66 -14.66
N PHE A 364 -17.58 -12.49 -14.19
CA PHE A 364 -17.91 -11.92 -12.89
C PHE A 364 -18.91 -10.78 -13.06
N ARG A 365 -20.00 -10.78 -12.28
CA ARG A 365 -21.03 -9.74 -12.33
C ARG A 365 -21.35 -9.20 -10.94
N GLY A 366 -21.30 -7.89 -10.75
CA GLY A 366 -21.66 -7.27 -9.46
C GLY A 366 -23.17 -7.28 -9.23
N LYS A 367 -23.64 -7.74 -8.06
CA LYS A 367 -25.06 -7.75 -7.69
C LYS A 367 -25.40 -6.57 -6.79
N GLY A 368 -26.04 -5.54 -7.36
CA GLY A 368 -26.71 -4.47 -6.61
C GLY A 368 -25.84 -3.29 -6.16
N TRP A 369 -26.48 -2.31 -5.50
CA TRP A 369 -25.93 -0.99 -5.18
C TRP A 369 -25.19 -0.85 -3.84
N ARG A 370 -25.15 -1.92 -3.04
CA ARG A 370 -24.68 -1.87 -1.66
C ARG A 370 -23.80 -3.07 -1.37
N PHE A 371 -22.64 -2.82 -0.74
CA PHE A 371 -21.90 -3.86 -0.02
C PHE A 371 -22.84 -4.54 1.00
N PRO A 372 -22.78 -5.87 1.17
CA PRO A 372 -21.80 -6.83 0.63
C PRO A 372 -21.97 -7.17 -0.86
N HIS A 373 -20.87 -7.25 -1.63
CA HIS A 373 -20.93 -7.64 -3.05
C HIS A 373 -21.08 -9.15 -3.16
N ALA A 374 -22.20 -9.61 -3.71
CA ALA A 374 -22.26 -10.91 -4.33
C ALA A 374 -21.80 -10.77 -5.79
N PHE A 375 -20.82 -11.56 -6.20
CA PHE A 375 -20.42 -11.71 -7.60
C PHE A 375 -21.06 -12.94 -8.17
N LEU A 376 -21.80 -12.77 -9.26
CA LEU A 376 -22.27 -13.88 -10.07
C LEU A 376 -21.14 -14.36 -10.95
N VAL A 377 -20.91 -15.66 -10.95
CA VAL A 377 -19.78 -16.31 -11.60
C VAL A 377 -20.28 -17.31 -12.64
N TYR A 378 -19.75 -17.25 -13.87
CA TYR A 378 -20.11 -18.17 -14.96
C TYR A 378 -18.86 -18.71 -15.65
N PRO A 379 -18.67 -20.03 -15.79
CA PRO A 379 -17.78 -20.54 -16.82
C PRO A 379 -18.46 -20.34 -18.19
N PHE A 380 -17.87 -19.55 -19.09
CA PHE A 380 -18.41 -19.31 -20.42
C PHE A 380 -17.45 -19.82 -21.49
N LYS A 381 -17.91 -20.84 -22.24
CA LYS A 381 -17.27 -21.51 -23.39
C LYS A 381 -15.85 -22.05 -23.16
N GLU A 382 -15.72 -23.38 -23.17
CA GLU A 382 -14.60 -24.01 -23.87
C GLU A 382 -14.74 -23.60 -25.34
N VAL A 383 -13.90 -22.66 -25.81
CA VAL A 383 -13.73 -22.47 -27.24
C VAL A 383 -13.01 -23.72 -27.72
N ALA A 384 -13.74 -24.60 -28.40
CA ALA A 384 -13.21 -25.80 -29.04
C ALA A 384 -12.11 -25.46 -30.05
#